data_AF-A0A139WNN0-F1
#
_entry.id   AF-A0A139WNN0-F1
#
_cell.length_a   1.000
_cell.length_b   1.000
_cell.length_c   1.000
_cell.angle_alpha   90.00
_cell.angle_beta   90.00
_cell.angle_gamma   90.00
#
_symmetry.space_group_name_H-M   'P 1'
#
loop_
_entity.id
_entity.type
_entity.pdbx_description
1 polymer ?
#
loop_
_entity_poly.entity_id
_entity_poly.type
_entity_poly.pdbx_seq_one_letter_code
_entity_poly.pdbx_strand_id
1 'polypeptide(L)'
;MVRSEQALALLATAFLLFIMPPGSQQGPHEKRLLNNLLGPYNVLERPVANESEPLEVKFGLTLQQIIDVDEKNQILTTNAWLNLQSEH
;
A
#
# COMPACT_ATOMS: atom_id res chain seq x y z
N MET A 1 8.27 -36.89 -39.03
CA MET A 1 7.20 -35.87 -38.97
C MET A 1 7.09 -35.28 -37.57
N VAL A 2 6.90 -36.08 -36.51
CA VAL A 2 6.77 -35.58 -35.12
C VAL A 2 8.02 -34.83 -34.60
N ARG A 3 9.24 -35.29 -34.90
CA ARG A 3 10.49 -34.70 -34.36
C ARG A 3 10.81 -33.30 -34.91
N SER A 4 10.36 -32.96 -36.13
CA SER A 4 10.56 -31.64 -36.74
C SER A 4 9.60 -30.58 -36.19
N GLU A 5 8.39 -30.97 -35.81
CA GLU A 5 7.42 -30.06 -35.18
C GLU A 5 7.86 -29.66 -33.77
N GLN A 6 8.44 -30.60 -33.02
CA GLN A 6 9.02 -30.30 -31.69
C GLN A 6 10.18 -29.30 -31.78
N ALA A 7 11.03 -29.42 -32.81
CA ALA A 7 12.12 -28.47 -33.03
C ALA A 7 11.61 -27.08 -33.40
N LEU A 8 10.56 -27.00 -34.23
CA LEU A 8 9.94 -25.72 -34.59
C LEU A 8 9.24 -25.06 -33.38
N ALA A 9 8.58 -25.85 -32.53
CA ALA A 9 7.96 -25.38 -31.30
C ALA A 9 9.01 -24.82 -30.31
N LEU A 10 10.16 -25.50 -30.16
CA LEU A 10 11.25 -25.02 -29.31
C LEU A 10 11.91 -23.74 -29.83
N LEU A 11 12.03 -23.60 -31.15
CA LEU A 11 12.52 -22.37 -31.76
C LEU A 11 11.52 -21.21 -31.59
N ALA A 12 10.23 -21.49 -31.73
CA ALA A 12 9.18 -20.50 -31.52
C ALA A 12 9.09 -20.03 -30.07
N THR A 13 9.24 -20.94 -29.09
CA THR A 13 9.27 -20.56 -27.66
C THR A 13 10.55 -19.80 -27.32
N ALA A 14 11.71 -20.18 -27.84
CA ALA A 14 12.95 -19.44 -27.67
C ALA A 14 12.86 -18.02 -28.27
N PHE A 15 12.21 -17.89 -29.44
CA PHE A 15 11.98 -16.60 -30.09
C PHE A 15 11.01 -15.72 -29.27
N LEU A 16 9.93 -16.29 -28.73
CA LEU A 16 8.99 -15.59 -27.85
C LEU A 16 9.66 -15.08 -26.57
N LEU A 17 10.56 -15.88 -25.97
CA LEU A 17 11.33 -15.46 -24.80
C LEU A 17 12.35 -14.35 -25.14
N PHE A 18 12.89 -14.36 -26.35
CA PHE A 18 13.84 -13.33 -26.80
C PHE A 18 13.18 -11.98 -27.09
N ILE A 19 11.91 -11.97 -27.52
CA ILE A 19 11.15 -10.72 -27.79
C ILE A 19 10.59 -10.12 -26.50
N MET A 20 10.61 -10.84 -25.38
CA MET A 20 10.09 -10.33 -24.12
C MET A 20 10.88 -9.08 -23.71
N PRO A 21 10.23 -7.92 -23.51
CA PRO A 21 10.93 -6.69 -23.16
C PRO A 21 11.67 -6.87 -21.82
N PRO A 22 12.88 -6.30 -21.68
CA PRO A 22 13.69 -6.44 -20.47
C PRO A 22 13.05 -5.66 -19.32
N GLY A 23 12.16 -6.33 -18.57
CA GLY A 23 11.58 -5.83 -17.32
C GLY A 23 10.64 -4.62 -17.47
N SER A 24 9.89 -4.34 -16.40
CA SER A 24 9.09 -3.12 -16.32
C SER A 24 9.95 -1.94 -15.82
N GLN A 25 9.79 -0.76 -16.40
CA GLN A 25 10.35 0.49 -15.84
C GLN A 25 9.50 1.07 -14.69
N GLN A 26 8.78 0.20 -13.98
CA GLN A 26 7.96 0.62 -12.85
C GLN A 26 8.88 0.79 -11.63
N GLY A 27 8.73 1.92 -10.90
CA GLY A 27 9.49 2.18 -9.68
C GLY A 27 10.43 3.40 -9.69
N PRO A 28 11.20 3.72 -10.75
CA PRO A 28 12.10 4.89 -10.73
C PRO A 28 11.37 6.23 -10.53
N HIS A 29 10.22 6.39 -11.19
CA HIS A 29 9.39 7.58 -11.05
C HIS A 29 8.71 7.67 -9.67
N GLU A 30 8.26 6.54 -9.13
CA GLU A 30 7.70 6.44 -7.79
C GLU A 30 8.76 6.78 -6.73
N LYS A 31 9.94 6.18 -6.82
CA LYS A 31 11.07 6.47 -5.92
C LYS A 31 11.46 7.95 -5.98
N ARG A 32 11.51 8.55 -7.18
CA ARG A 32 11.79 9.99 -7.33
C ARG A 32 10.72 10.84 -6.67
N LEU A 33 9.44 10.50 -6.84
CA LEU A 33 8.33 11.23 -6.21
C LEU A 33 8.40 11.12 -4.68
N LEU A 34 8.58 9.92 -4.15
CA LEU A 34 8.71 9.68 -2.70
C LEU A 34 9.88 10.48 -2.11
N ASN A 35 11.04 10.47 -2.78
CA ASN A 35 12.20 11.24 -2.33
C ASN A 35 11.92 12.75 -2.33
N ASN A 36 11.20 13.26 -3.35
CA ASN A 36 10.88 14.68 -3.43
C ASN A 36 9.86 15.10 -2.37
N LEU A 37 8.87 14.26 -2.08
CA LEU A 37 7.81 14.57 -1.10
C LEU A 37 8.28 14.37 0.34
N LEU A 38 8.96 13.26 0.61
CA LEU A 38 9.30 12.83 1.98
C LEU A 38 10.74 13.14 2.38
N GLY A 39 11.63 13.43 1.43
CA GLY A 39 13.03 13.77 1.71
C GLY A 39 13.21 14.96 2.67
N PRO A 40 12.50 16.09 2.46
CA PRO A 40 12.58 17.23 3.37
C PRO A 40 11.50 17.22 4.48
N TYR A 41 10.64 16.20 4.55
CA TYR A 41 9.52 16.17 5.48
C TYR A 41 9.97 15.81 6.90
N ASN A 42 9.74 16.70 7.86
CA ASN A 42 9.99 16.43 9.28
C ASN A 42 8.76 15.79 9.93
N VAL A 43 8.84 14.50 10.26
CA VAL A 43 7.74 13.74 10.87
C VAL A 43 7.38 14.20 12.29
N LEU A 44 8.25 14.97 12.95
CA LEU A 44 8.00 15.49 14.30
C LEU A 44 7.30 16.84 14.29
N GLU A 45 7.26 17.51 13.14
CA GLU A 45 6.58 18.79 12.98
C GLU A 45 5.11 18.58 12.60
N ARG A 46 4.26 19.43 13.15
CA ARG A 46 2.83 19.42 12.83
C ARG A 46 2.64 19.95 11.40
N PRO A 47 1.98 19.21 10.50
CA PRO A 47 1.86 19.59 9.10
C PRO A 47 0.77 20.66 8.92
N VAL A 48 1.11 21.92 9.21
CA VAL A 48 0.25 23.08 8.96
C VAL A 48 1.00 24.19 8.24
N ALA A 49 0.31 24.94 7.40
CA ALA A 49 0.88 26.13 6.75
C ALA A 49 0.98 27.32 7.71
N ASN A 50 0.04 27.42 8.65
CA ASN A 50 -0.04 28.49 9.64
C ASN A 50 -0.02 27.89 11.05
N GLU A 51 0.95 28.30 11.87
CA GLU A 51 1.09 27.81 13.24
C GLU A 51 -0.09 28.17 14.14
N SER A 52 -0.80 29.25 13.84
CA SER A 52 -1.95 29.72 14.63
C SER A 52 -3.21 28.88 14.39
N GLU A 53 -3.27 28.09 13.32
CA GLU A 53 -4.44 27.29 12.95
C GLU A 53 -4.36 25.89 13.58
N PRO A 54 -5.45 25.37 14.16
CA PRO A 54 -5.49 24.00 14.65
C PRO A 54 -5.60 22.98 13.51
N LEU A 55 -5.13 21.75 13.75
CA LEU A 55 -5.38 20.62 12.85
C LEU A 55 -6.66 19.89 13.32
N GLU A 56 -7.68 19.83 12.47
CA GLU A 56 -8.90 19.09 12.77
C GLU A 56 -8.73 17.61 12.41
N VAL A 57 -8.91 16.73 13.40
CA VAL A 57 -8.85 15.27 13.21
C VAL A 57 -10.23 14.68 13.50
N LYS A 58 -10.84 14.09 12.48
CA LYS A 58 -12.11 13.38 12.60
C LYS A 58 -11.81 11.91 12.91
N PHE A 59 -12.33 11.44 14.04
CA PHE A 59 -12.24 10.05 14.44
C PHE A 59 -13.56 9.34 14.17
N GLY A 60 -13.47 8.16 13.55
CA GLY A 60 -14.57 7.23 13.38
C GLY A 60 -14.18 5.87 13.92
N LEU A 61 -15.14 5.16 14.51
CA LEU A 61 -14.95 3.79 14.94
C LEU A 61 -15.97 2.90 14.24
N THR A 62 -15.50 1.81 13.64
CA THR A 62 -16.37 0.78 13.10
C THR A 62 -16.19 -0.48 13.92
N LEU A 63 -17.19 -0.80 14.75
CA LEU A 63 -17.20 -2.06 15.50
C LEU A 63 -17.34 -3.22 14.51
N GLN A 64 -16.38 -4.14 14.55
CA GLN A 64 -16.40 -5.32 13.70
C GLN A 64 -17.05 -6.50 14.41
N GLN A 65 -16.67 -6.74 15.66
CA GLN A 65 -17.20 -7.83 16.47
C GLN A 65 -16.97 -7.58 17.96
N ILE A 66 -17.88 -8.06 18.82
CA ILE A 66 -17.63 -8.27 20.25
C ILE A 66 -17.06 -9.68 20.44
N ILE A 67 -15.84 -9.76 20.96
CA ILE A 67 -15.10 -11.02 21.13
C ILE A 67 -15.48 -11.67 22.46
N ASP A 68 -15.47 -10.90 23.54
CA ASP A 68 -15.76 -11.40 24.88
C ASP A 68 -16.23 -10.29 25.82
N VAL A 69 -17.01 -10.67 26.84
CA VAL A 69 -17.49 -9.80 27.90
C VAL A 69 -17.20 -10.47 29.24
N ASP A 70 -16.38 -9.81 30.06
CA ASP A 70 -16.14 -10.22 31.43
C ASP A 70 -16.85 -9.25 32.37
N GLU A 71 -18.05 -9.63 32.83
CA GLU A 71 -18.87 -8.76 33.68
C GLU A 71 -18.31 -8.63 35.10
N LYS A 72 -17.55 -9.63 35.57
CA LYS A 72 -16.94 -9.59 36.91
C LYS A 72 -15.82 -8.58 36.96
N ASN A 73 -15.02 -8.50 35.89
CA ASN A 73 -13.90 -7.57 35.79
C ASN A 73 -14.23 -6.27 35.02
N GLN A 74 -15.45 -6.15 34.48
CA GLN A 74 -15.92 -5.02 33.66
C GLN A 74 -15.07 -4.80 32.40
N ILE A 75 -14.66 -5.88 31.75
CA ILE A 75 -13.83 -5.83 30.54
C ILE A 75 -14.67 -6.25 29.34
N LEU A 76 -14.66 -5.41 28.31
CA LEU A 76 -15.24 -5.70 27.00
C LEU A 76 -14.10 -5.82 25.98
N THR A 77 -13.96 -6.99 25.37
CA THR A 77 -12.96 -7.23 24.33
C THR A 77 -13.66 -7.19 22.97
N THR A 78 -13.28 -6.26 22.09
CA THR A 78 -13.87 -6.13 20.75
C THR A 78 -12.81 -6.01 19.66
N ASN A 79 -13.17 -6.39 18.45
CA ASN A 79 -12.45 -6.03 17.25
C ASN A 79 -13.16 -4.81 16.63
N ALA A 80 -12.42 -3.73 16.39
CA ALA A 80 -12.92 -2.54 15.76
C ALA A 80 -11.86 -1.91 14.86
N TRP A 81 -12.31 -1.27 13.78
CA TRP A 81 -11.47 -0.43 12.93
C TRP A 81 -11.52 1.01 13.41
N LEU A 82 -10.33 1.59 13.63
CA LEU A 82 -10.18 3.01 13.84
C LEU A 82 -9.99 3.71 12.49
N ASN A 83 -10.86 4.66 12.21
CA ASN A 83 -10.75 5.52 11.03
C ASN A 83 -10.33 6.92 11.50
N LEU A 84 -9.17 7.36 11.04
CA LEU A 84 -8.64 8.70 11.29
C LEU A 84 -8.61 9.44 9.96
N GLN A 85 -9.36 10.53 9.87
CA GLN A 85 -9.38 11.40 8.70
C GLN A 85 -8.97 12.80 9.13
N SER A 86 -7.88 13.29 8.56
CA SER A 86 -7.53 14.71 8.61
C SER A 86 -8.32 15.42 7.51
N GLU A 87 -9.07 16.46 7.87
CA GLU A 87 -9.71 17.29 6.86
C GLU A 87 -8.71 18.35 6.35
N HIS A 88 -8.66 18.52 5.03
CA HIS A 88 -7.98 19.61 4.34
C HIS A 88 -9.02 20.42 3.57
#